data_AF-A0A1I7VBY9-F1
#
_entry.id   AF-A0A1I7VBY9-F1
#
_cell.length_a   1.000
_cell.length_b   1.000
_cell.length_c   1.000
_cell.angle_alpha   90.00
_cell.angle_beta   90.00
_cell.angle_gamma   90.00
#
_symmetry.space_group_name_H-M   'P 1'
#
loop_
_entity.id
_entity.type
_entity.pdbx_description
1 polymer ?
#
loop_
_entity_poly.entity_id
_entity_poly.type
_entity_poly.pdbx_seq_one_letter_code
_entity_poly.pdbx_strand_id
1 'polypeptide(L)'
;MEKFVESEVFKKLNVAFVLDEGLPTEEESFKCIMRKDVHGIVISCKGEAGHGSQLIENTASEKLGGVQMNVLPTEIKVWFDLRVPPTHNFEELENQISKWCTDAGSDVTYSFIKELSDISEHLSGSTDSRFLRQKGIRSIGFSPINKTPILLHAHNEYITEECFLNGVIIYEKLIEKLANLPE
;
A
#
# COMPACT_ATOMS: atom_id res chain seq x y z
N MET A 1 0.33 -14.69 -1.46
CA MET A 1 1.50 -14.84 -2.35
C MET A 1 2.85 -15.01 -1.64
N GLU A 2 3.13 -14.31 -0.53
CA GLU A 2 4.40 -14.36 0.22
C GLU A 2 5.06 -15.74 0.36
N LYS A 3 4.40 -16.69 1.02
CA LYS A 3 4.95 -18.05 1.23
C LYS A 3 5.05 -18.86 -0.07
N PHE A 4 4.22 -18.54 -1.07
CA PHE A 4 4.21 -19.27 -2.33
C PHE A 4 5.45 -18.95 -3.17
N VAL A 5 5.91 -17.69 -3.18
CA VAL A 5 7.10 -17.28 -3.93
C VAL A 5 8.38 -17.98 -3.47
N GLU A 6 8.43 -18.40 -2.21
CA GLU A 6 9.55 -19.17 -1.64
C GLU A 6 9.51 -20.66 -1.98
N SER A 7 8.35 -21.16 -2.42
CA SER A 7 8.14 -22.59 -2.63
C SER A 7 8.93 -23.12 -3.82
N GLU A 8 9.34 -24.38 -3.74
CA GLU A 8 9.98 -25.07 -4.87
C GLU A 8 9.06 -25.20 -6.09
N VAL A 9 7.74 -25.21 -5.88
CA VAL A 9 6.75 -25.20 -6.96
C VAL A 9 6.85 -23.90 -7.75
N PHE A 10 6.90 -22.75 -7.07
CA PHE A 10 6.99 -21.45 -7.73
C PHE A 10 8.31 -21.27 -8.47
N LYS A 11 9.44 -21.65 -7.87
CA LYS A 11 10.76 -21.59 -8.52
C LYS A 11 10.79 -22.42 -9.82
N LYS A 12 10.12 -23.58 -9.84
CA LYS A 12 10.00 -24.44 -11.03
C LYS A 12 9.18 -23.83 -12.16
N LEU A 13 8.32 -22.84 -11.90
CA LEU A 13 7.56 -22.15 -12.94
C LEU A 13 8.46 -21.27 -13.84
N ASN A 14 9.68 -20.95 -13.38
CA ASN A 14 10.63 -20.10 -14.12
C ASN A 14 10.00 -18.79 -14.62
N VAL A 15 9.33 -18.08 -13.71
CA VAL A 15 8.54 -16.89 -14.05
C VAL A 15 9.45 -15.75 -14.50
N ALA A 16 9.35 -15.37 -15.78
CA ALA A 16 10.12 -14.28 -16.37
C ALA A 16 9.50 -12.89 -16.11
N PHE A 17 8.17 -12.80 -16.10
CA PHE A 17 7.44 -11.57 -15.83
C PHE A 17 6.07 -11.88 -15.22
N VAL A 18 5.47 -10.90 -14.54
CA VAL A 18 4.11 -10.98 -14.00
C VAL A 18 3.27 -9.81 -14.51
N LEU A 19 2.08 -10.12 -15.01
CA LEU A 19 1.01 -9.15 -15.21
C LEU A 19 0.12 -9.18 -13.98
N ASP A 20 -0.06 -8.02 -13.38
CA ASP A 20 -0.80 -7.86 -12.13
C ASP A 20 -1.95 -6.88 -12.29
N GLU A 21 -2.83 -6.90 -11.31
CA GLU A 21 -4.07 -6.14 -11.34
C GLU A 21 -3.82 -4.64 -11.52
N GLY A 22 -4.70 -4.00 -12.27
CA GLY A 22 -4.68 -2.56 -12.46
C GLY A 22 -6.06 -1.96 -12.22
N LEU A 23 -6.09 -0.66 -11.99
CA LEU A 23 -7.32 0.07 -11.66
C LEU A 23 -8.11 0.41 -12.92
N PRO A 24 -9.46 0.48 -12.83
CA PRO A 24 -10.27 1.08 -13.88
C PRO A 24 -9.83 2.54 -14.12
N THR A 25 -10.13 3.02 -15.32
CA THR A 25 -9.95 4.42 -15.71
C THR A 25 -11.16 4.90 -16.49
N GLU A 26 -11.53 6.15 -16.25
CA GLU A 26 -12.62 6.82 -16.97
C GLU A 26 -12.17 7.30 -18.36
N GLU A 27 -10.86 7.36 -18.58
CA GLU A 27 -10.23 7.77 -19.83
C GLU A 27 -10.26 6.67 -20.91
N GLU A 28 -9.99 7.07 -22.16
CA GLU A 28 -9.79 6.12 -23.27
C GLU A 28 -8.46 5.36 -23.17
N SER A 29 -7.43 5.98 -22.61
CA SER A 29 -6.12 5.35 -22.42
C SER A 29 -6.16 4.24 -21.36
N PHE A 30 -5.38 3.17 -21.56
CA PHE A 30 -5.26 2.09 -20.57
C PHE A 30 -4.32 2.47 -19.43
N LYS A 31 -4.59 1.93 -18.24
CA LYS A 31 -3.79 2.20 -17.06
C LYS A 31 -2.71 1.15 -16.91
N CYS A 32 -1.46 1.60 -17.00
CA CYS A 32 -0.27 0.82 -16.68
C CYS A 32 0.35 1.38 -15.39
N ILE A 33 0.54 0.51 -14.41
CA ILE A 33 1.11 0.85 -13.11
C ILE A 33 2.43 0.12 -12.97
N MET A 34 3.52 0.87 -13.18
CA MET A 34 4.85 0.43 -12.82
C MET A 34 5.22 1.14 -11.51
N ARG A 35 5.08 0.41 -10.40
CA ARG A 35 5.52 0.75 -9.03
C ARG A 35 4.71 1.80 -8.27
N LYS A 36 4.05 1.34 -7.19
CA LYS A 36 3.92 2.09 -5.94
C LYS A 36 4.31 1.12 -4.82
N ASP A 37 5.44 1.36 -4.18
CA ASP A 37 5.76 0.65 -2.96
C ASP A 37 4.85 1.26 -1.88
N VAL A 38 4.07 0.40 -1.23
CA VAL A 38 3.13 0.78 -0.17
C VAL A 38 3.87 0.58 1.14
N HIS A 39 4.10 1.68 1.84
CA HIS A 39 4.73 1.67 3.15
C HIS A 39 3.68 2.09 4.18
N GLY A 40 3.37 1.18 5.10
CA GLY A 40 2.65 1.54 6.31
C GLY A 40 3.60 2.22 7.27
N ILE A 41 3.23 3.39 7.76
CA ILE A 41 3.91 4.03 8.89
C ILE A 41 2.95 4.06 10.06
N VAL A 42 3.41 3.58 11.21
CA VAL A 42 2.72 3.76 12.49
C VAL A 42 3.46 4.82 13.27
N ILE A 43 2.77 5.90 13.60
CA ILE A 43 3.26 6.92 14.53
C ILE A 43 2.59 6.67 15.88
N SER A 44 3.39 6.55 16.93
CA SER A 44 2.94 6.27 18.29
C SER A 44 3.41 7.38 19.22
N CYS A 45 2.47 8.02 19.89
CA CYS A 45 2.72 9.02 20.92
C CYS A 45 2.36 8.43 22.28
N LYS A 46 3.26 8.52 23.25
CA LYS A 46 3.00 8.13 24.64
C LYS A 46 2.92 9.37 25.51
N GLY A 47 2.04 9.36 26.51
CA GLY A 47 1.91 10.47 27.44
C GLY A 47 1.45 10.00 28.82
N GLU A 48 1.50 10.89 29.80
CA GLU A 48 1.08 10.58 31.16
C GLU A 48 -0.44 10.40 31.24
N ALA A 49 -0.88 9.37 31.98
CA ALA A 49 -2.28 9.13 32.26
C ALA A 49 -2.81 10.18 33.24
N GLY A 50 -4.01 10.68 33.03
CA GLY A 50 -4.62 11.64 33.96
C GLY A 50 -6.13 11.75 33.83
N HIS A 51 -6.72 12.43 34.80
CA HIS A 51 -8.15 12.72 34.78
C HIS A 51 -8.44 13.83 33.77
N GLY A 52 -9.42 13.67 32.89
CA GLY A 52 -9.69 14.60 31.78
C GLY A 52 -10.05 16.05 32.18
N SER A 53 -10.27 16.31 33.48
CA SER A 53 -10.50 17.66 34.02
C SER A 53 -9.22 18.40 34.42
N GLN A 54 -8.05 17.76 34.35
CA GLN A 54 -6.76 18.34 34.67
C GLN A 54 -6.01 18.68 33.37
N LEU A 55 -5.54 19.92 33.26
CA LEU A 55 -4.66 20.35 32.17
C LEU A 55 -3.23 19.88 32.48
N ILE A 56 -2.92 18.66 32.07
CA ILE A 56 -1.58 18.08 32.20
C ILE A 56 -0.86 18.29 30.87
N GLU A 57 0.31 18.94 30.91
CA GLU A 57 1.18 19.13 29.75
C GLU A 57 1.83 17.80 29.34
N ASN A 58 2.07 17.57 28.04
CA ASN A 58 2.65 16.34 27.49
C ASN A 58 1.75 15.09 27.60
N THR A 59 0.43 15.28 27.51
CA THR A 59 -0.49 14.13 27.41
C THR A 59 -0.58 13.65 25.97
N ALA A 60 -0.83 12.36 25.75
CA ALA A 60 -1.04 11.85 24.38
C ALA A 60 -2.24 12.56 23.72
N SER A 61 -3.26 12.91 24.52
CA SER A 61 -4.48 13.59 24.06
C SER A 61 -4.25 15.01 23.53
N GLU A 62 -3.30 15.76 24.12
CA GLU A 62 -2.88 17.08 23.61
C GLU A 62 -2.30 16.97 22.21
N LYS A 63 -1.58 15.88 21.93
CA LYS A 63 -0.90 15.66 20.66
C LYS A 63 -1.83 15.06 19.59
N LEU A 64 -2.71 14.11 19.95
CA LEU A 64 -3.45 13.31 18.96
C LEU A 64 -4.83 12.74 19.44
N GLY A 65 -5.61 13.45 20.26
CA GLY A 65 -7.05 13.16 20.48
C GLY A 65 -7.43 11.99 21.41
N GLY A 66 -8.56 12.10 22.13
CA GLY A 66 -8.93 11.21 23.24
C GLY A 66 -10.00 10.13 22.95
N VAL A 67 -10.01 9.05 23.77
CA VAL A 67 -10.89 7.87 23.63
C VAL A 67 -12.23 8.02 24.37
N GLN A 68 -12.26 8.76 25.50
CA GLN A 68 -13.46 9.06 26.29
C GLN A 68 -13.39 10.50 26.80
N MET A 69 -14.54 11.15 26.99
CA MET A 69 -14.63 12.55 27.42
C MET A 69 -13.87 12.85 28.74
N ASN A 70 -13.69 11.87 29.63
CA ASN A 70 -13.10 12.07 30.96
C ASN A 70 -11.81 11.30 31.23
N VAL A 71 -11.22 10.64 30.22
CA VAL A 71 -10.01 9.81 30.41
C VAL A 71 -8.95 10.19 29.39
N LEU A 72 -7.75 10.52 29.89
CA LEU A 72 -6.59 10.76 29.03
C LEU A 72 -5.92 9.41 28.69
N PRO A 73 -5.94 8.94 27.43
CA PRO A 73 -5.18 7.77 27.00
C PRO A 73 -3.67 7.96 27.21
N THR A 74 -3.00 6.86 27.57
CA THR A 74 -1.54 6.79 27.76
C THR A 74 -0.76 6.59 26.47
N GLU A 75 -1.43 6.13 25.42
CA GLU A 75 -0.82 5.86 24.11
C GLU A 75 -1.86 6.09 23.02
N ILE A 76 -1.43 6.75 21.94
CA ILE A 76 -2.21 6.91 20.72
C ILE A 76 -1.35 6.47 19.56
N LYS A 77 -1.93 5.62 18.70
CA LYS A 77 -1.32 5.14 17.47
C LYS A 77 -2.13 5.63 16.28
N VAL A 78 -1.43 6.14 15.28
CA VAL A 78 -2.01 6.55 14.01
C VAL A 78 -1.29 5.82 12.89
N TRP A 79 -2.08 5.29 11.96
CA TRP A 79 -1.60 4.55 10.81
C TRP A 79 -1.74 5.41 9.56
N PHE A 80 -0.66 5.50 8.78
CA PHE A 80 -0.63 6.18 7.49
C PHE A 80 -0.27 5.19 6.38
N ASP A 81 -1.08 5.16 5.32
CA ASP A 81 -0.72 4.51 4.04
C ASP A 81 0.13 5.50 3.23
N LEU A 82 1.42 5.21 3.10
CA LEU A 82 2.33 6.02 2.32
C LEU A 82 2.63 5.34 0.97
N ARG A 83 2.23 6.00 -0.12
CA ARG A 83 2.50 5.55 -1.48
C ARG A 83 3.67 6.33 -2.07
N VAL A 84 4.87 5.77 -1.94
CA VAL A 84 6.10 6.44 -2.37
C VAL A 84 6.45 6.02 -3.80
N PRO A 85 6.71 6.98 -4.71
CA PRO A 85 7.27 6.66 -6.01
C PRO A 85 8.67 6.04 -5.87
N PRO A 86 9.06 5.10 -6.73
CA PRO A 86 10.33 4.40 -6.60
C PRO A 86 11.57 5.24 -6.97
N THR A 87 11.36 6.45 -7.50
CA THR A 87 12.42 7.43 -7.77
C THR A 87 12.79 8.22 -6.53
N HIS A 88 12.03 8.08 -5.45
CA HIS A 88 12.28 8.78 -4.20
C HIS A 88 13.32 8.03 -3.37
N ASN A 89 14.25 8.77 -2.77
CA ASN A 89 15.21 8.20 -1.86
C ASN A 89 14.52 7.90 -0.51
N PHE A 90 14.45 6.60 -0.17
CA PHE A 90 13.83 6.16 1.08
C PHE A 90 14.57 6.66 2.32
N GLU A 91 15.88 6.80 2.26
CA GLU A 91 16.70 7.29 3.36
C GLU A 91 16.38 8.77 3.64
N GLU A 92 16.17 9.56 2.59
CA GLU A 92 15.77 10.97 2.72
C GLU A 92 14.37 11.11 3.33
N LEU A 93 13.43 10.28 2.88
CA LEU A 93 12.08 10.23 3.42
C LEU A 93 12.06 9.81 4.91
N GLU A 94 12.82 8.77 5.28
CA GLU A 94 12.95 8.32 6.66
C GLU A 94 13.56 9.42 7.55
N ASN A 95 14.59 10.12 7.07
CA ASN A 95 15.18 11.25 7.78
C ASN A 95 14.19 12.40 8.00
N GLN A 96 13.33 12.70 7.02
CA GLN A 96 12.27 13.72 7.17
C GLN A 96 11.23 13.30 8.23
N ILE A 97 10.75 12.05 8.18
CA ILE A 97 9.79 11.53 9.15
C ILE A 97 10.38 11.52 10.56
N SER A 98 11.65 11.10 10.70
CA SER A 98 12.38 11.11 11.96
C SER A 98 12.49 12.51 12.55
N LYS A 99 12.82 13.50 11.70
CA LYS A 99 12.88 14.90 12.11
C LYS A 99 11.51 15.41 12.59
N TRP A 100 10.44 15.17 11.83
CA TRP A 100 9.10 15.58 12.24
C TRP A 100 8.65 14.95 13.55
N CYS A 101 8.97 13.67 13.78
CA CYS A 101 8.67 13.00 15.05
C CYS A 101 9.46 13.64 16.20
N THR A 102 10.74 13.93 15.98
CA THR A 102 11.59 14.59 17.00
C THR A 102 11.09 15.99 17.33
N ASP A 103 10.72 16.77 16.31
CA ASP A 103 10.17 18.12 16.47
C ASP A 103 8.81 18.12 17.19
N ALA A 104 8.02 17.05 17.05
CA ALA A 104 6.73 16.89 17.71
C ALA A 104 6.83 16.46 19.20
N GLY A 105 7.96 15.88 19.61
CA GLY A 105 8.26 15.53 21.00
C GLY A 105 9.11 14.27 21.13
N SER A 106 9.93 14.19 22.17
CA SER A 106 10.82 13.03 22.43
C SER A 106 10.09 11.71 22.72
N ASP A 107 8.79 11.81 22.99
CA ASP A 107 7.83 10.75 23.27
C ASP A 107 7.02 10.32 22.02
N VAL A 108 7.26 10.96 20.88
CA VAL A 108 6.71 10.60 19.58
C VAL A 108 7.69 9.67 18.87
N THR A 109 7.20 8.49 18.52
CA THR A 109 7.99 7.45 17.84
C THR A 109 7.31 7.03 16.55
N TYR A 110 8.10 6.57 15.58
CA TYR A 110 7.57 6.02 14.33
C TYR A 110 8.14 4.63 14.08
N SER A 111 7.40 3.82 13.35
CA SER A 111 7.87 2.54 12.84
C SER A 111 7.30 2.32 11.44
N PHE A 112 8.17 1.90 10.52
CA PHE A 112 7.73 1.34 9.26
C PHE A 112 7.25 -0.08 9.50
N ILE A 113 6.08 -0.41 8.96
CA ILE A 113 5.55 -1.77 9.03
C ILE A 113 6.37 -2.63 8.07
N LYS A 114 7.29 -3.42 8.62
CA LYS A 114 8.18 -4.33 7.88
C LYS A 114 7.61 -5.75 7.78
N GLU A 115 6.75 -6.14 8.71
CA GLU A 115 6.14 -7.46 8.80
C GLU A 115 4.67 -7.41 8.35
N LEU A 116 4.30 -8.38 7.52
CA LEU A 116 3.01 -8.43 6.85
C LEU A 116 1.82 -8.69 7.77
N SER A 117 2.07 -9.26 8.94
CA SER A 117 1.03 -9.62 9.91
C SER A 117 0.29 -8.40 10.45
N ASP A 118 0.96 -7.24 10.48
CA ASP A 118 0.39 -5.97 10.97
C ASP A 118 -0.30 -5.16 9.85
N ILE A 119 -0.16 -5.61 8.60
CA ILE A 119 -0.70 -4.97 7.38
C ILE A 119 -2.11 -5.49 7.05
N SER A 120 -2.40 -6.74 7.46
CA SER A 120 -3.50 -7.55 6.95
C SER A 120 -4.89 -6.92 7.06
N GLU A 121 -5.11 -6.00 8.00
CA GLU A 121 -6.44 -5.40 8.21
C GLU A 121 -6.56 -3.96 7.67
N HIS A 122 -5.46 -3.27 7.31
CA HIS A 122 -5.50 -1.79 7.21
C HIS A 122 -4.87 -1.16 5.94
N LEU A 123 -4.10 -1.90 5.11
CA LEU A 123 -3.55 -1.37 3.83
C LEU A 123 -4.19 -2.08 2.63
N SER A 124 -5.40 -1.66 2.27
CA SER A 124 -6.22 -2.24 1.20
C SER A 124 -5.80 -1.83 -0.22
N GLY A 125 -4.50 -1.85 -0.54
CA GLY A 125 -4.03 -1.33 -1.83
C GLY A 125 -2.71 -1.90 -2.37
N SER A 126 -2.21 -3.00 -1.80
CA SER A 126 -0.95 -3.62 -2.23
C SER A 126 -1.22 -4.94 -2.94
N THR A 127 -0.78 -5.04 -4.20
CA THR A 127 -0.98 -6.24 -5.03
C THR A 127 0.06 -7.33 -4.72
N ASP A 128 -0.23 -8.57 -5.14
CA ASP A 128 0.65 -9.72 -4.92
C ASP A 128 2.03 -9.55 -5.59
N SER A 129 2.17 -8.66 -6.58
CA SER A 129 3.49 -8.35 -7.17
C SER A 129 4.51 -7.76 -6.22
N ARG A 130 4.12 -7.23 -5.06
CA ARG A 130 5.10 -6.74 -4.07
C ARG A 130 6.09 -7.84 -3.65
N PHE A 131 5.60 -9.07 -3.48
CA PHE A 131 6.43 -10.23 -3.11
C PHE A 131 7.33 -10.68 -4.26
N LEU A 132 6.81 -10.60 -5.48
CA LEU A 132 7.53 -10.99 -6.69
C LEU A 132 8.69 -10.03 -6.98
N ARG A 133 8.43 -8.72 -6.85
CA ARG A 133 9.45 -7.68 -7.02
C ARG A 133 10.58 -7.78 -6.00
N GLN A 134 10.28 -8.13 -4.75
CA GLN A 134 11.32 -8.38 -3.73
C GLN A 134 12.26 -9.53 -4.11
N LYS A 135 11.81 -10.48 -4.95
CA LYS A 135 12.63 -11.57 -5.49
C LYS A 135 13.33 -11.21 -6.80
N GLY A 136 13.28 -9.95 -7.22
CA GLY A 136 13.87 -9.48 -8.47
C GLY A 136 13.04 -9.81 -9.72
N ILE A 137 11.84 -10.38 -9.56
CA ILE A 137 10.96 -10.69 -10.70
C ILE A 137 10.28 -9.41 -11.16
N ARG A 138 10.35 -9.13 -12.46
CA ARG A 138 9.69 -7.96 -13.05
C ARG A 138 8.18 -8.16 -13.05
N SER A 139 7.45 -7.19 -12.51
CA SER A 139 5.99 -7.22 -12.47
C SER A 139 5.41 -5.88 -12.92
N ILE A 140 4.40 -5.94 -13.79
CA ILE A 140 3.72 -4.78 -14.37
C ILE A 140 2.24 -4.88 -14.03
N GLY A 141 1.70 -3.86 -13.36
CA GLY A 141 0.25 -3.73 -13.21
C GLY A 141 -0.34 -3.22 -14.53
N PHE A 142 -1.23 -3.96 -15.15
CA PHE A 142 -1.91 -3.53 -16.38
C PHE A 142 -3.40 -3.82 -16.27
N SER A 143 -4.23 -2.82 -16.56
CA SER A 143 -5.68 -3.00 -16.63
C SER A 143 -6.22 -2.63 -18.00
N PRO A 144 -6.90 -3.57 -18.68
CA PRO A 144 -7.64 -3.26 -19.89
C PRO A 144 -9.01 -2.61 -19.60
N ILE A 145 -9.29 -2.24 -18.34
CA ILE A 145 -10.56 -1.66 -17.91
C ILE A 145 -10.52 -0.13 -18.11
N ASN A 146 -10.83 0.32 -19.32
CA ASN A 146 -10.94 1.75 -19.68
C ASN A 146 -12.41 2.18 -19.83
N LYS A 147 -12.65 3.49 -19.91
CA LYS A 147 -13.99 4.10 -20.02
C LYS A 147 -14.99 3.59 -18.97
N THR A 148 -14.51 3.23 -17.79
CA THR A 148 -15.30 2.63 -16.70
C THR A 148 -15.14 3.46 -15.42
N PRO A 149 -16.24 3.82 -14.73
CA PRO A 149 -16.17 4.55 -13.47
C PRO A 149 -15.31 3.85 -12.42
N ILE A 150 -14.60 4.64 -11.60
CA ILE A 150 -13.74 4.11 -10.53
C ILE A 150 -14.60 3.75 -9.31
N LEU A 151 -15.15 2.53 -9.32
CA LEU A 151 -16.01 2.00 -8.26
C LEU A 151 -15.36 0.84 -7.48
N LEU A 152 -14.04 0.67 -7.58
CA LEU A 152 -13.32 -0.37 -6.85
C LEU A 152 -13.58 -0.23 -5.34
N HIS A 153 -14.09 -1.30 -4.72
CA HIS A 153 -14.48 -1.33 -3.30
C HIS A 153 -15.67 -0.41 -2.92
N ALA A 154 -16.41 0.10 -3.92
CA ALA A 154 -17.63 0.86 -3.70
C ALA A 154 -18.89 -0.01 -3.93
N HIS A 155 -20.05 0.48 -3.48
CA HIS A 155 -21.32 -0.14 -3.82
C HIS A 155 -21.58 -0.09 -5.33
N ASN A 156 -22.18 -1.17 -5.87
CA ASN A 156 -22.48 -1.33 -7.29
C ASN A 156 -21.23 -1.26 -8.19
N GLU A 157 -20.09 -1.78 -7.74
CA GLU A 157 -18.92 -2.02 -8.58
C GLU A 157 -19.29 -2.88 -9.80
N TYR A 158 -18.90 -2.45 -11.00
CA TYR A 158 -19.19 -3.17 -12.25
C TYR A 158 -18.15 -2.90 -13.33
N ILE A 159 -18.12 -3.78 -14.33
CA ILE A 159 -17.54 -3.55 -15.65
C ILE A 159 -18.58 -3.89 -16.71
N THR A 160 -18.48 -3.31 -17.90
CA THR A 160 -19.39 -3.66 -19.00
C THR A 160 -18.95 -4.97 -19.67
N GLU A 161 -19.89 -5.69 -20.28
CA GLU A 161 -19.59 -6.88 -21.09
C GLU A 161 -18.58 -6.55 -22.21
N GLU A 162 -18.75 -5.42 -22.88
CA GLU A 162 -17.83 -4.93 -23.90
C GLU A 162 -16.41 -4.75 -23.35
N CYS A 163 -16.27 -4.12 -22.18
CA CYS A 163 -14.98 -3.92 -21.53
C CYS A 163 -14.33 -5.27 -21.17
N PHE A 164 -15.10 -6.21 -20.64
CA PHE A 164 -14.63 -7.56 -20.31
C PHE A 164 -14.12 -8.30 -21.56
N LEU A 165 -14.91 -8.35 -22.63
CA LEU A 165 -14.56 -9.05 -23.87
C LEU A 165 -13.35 -8.41 -24.56
N ASN A 166 -13.29 -7.07 -24.60
CA ASN A 166 -12.13 -6.35 -25.11
C ASN A 166 -10.87 -6.65 -24.28
N GLY A 167 -11.01 -6.73 -22.95
CA GLY A 167 -9.92 -7.08 -22.06
C GLY A 167 -9.35 -8.47 -22.31
N VAL A 168 -10.21 -9.46 -22.60
CA VAL A 168 -9.77 -10.82 -22.98
C VAL A 168 -8.89 -10.78 -24.25
N ILE A 169 -9.34 -10.07 -25.29
CA ILE A 169 -8.60 -9.94 -26.55
C ILE A 169 -7.24 -9.23 -26.33
N ILE A 170 -7.21 -8.21 -25.47
CA ILE A 170 -5.97 -7.49 -25.14
C ILE A 170 -4.99 -8.41 -24.42
N TYR A 171 -5.44 -9.14 -23.39
CA TYR A 171 -4.58 -10.05 -22.64
C TYR A 171 -4.07 -11.20 -23.50
N GLU A 172 -4.91 -11.78 -24.37
CA GLU A 172 -4.49 -12.84 -25.30
C GLU A 172 -3.28 -12.38 -26.13
N LYS A 173 -3.39 -11.22 -26.78
CA LYS A 173 -2.30 -10.65 -27.59
C LYS A 173 -1.09 -10.27 -26.74
N LEU A 174 -1.31 -9.69 -25.57
CA LEU A 174 -0.24 -9.23 -24.69
C LEU A 174 0.59 -10.41 -24.17
N ILE A 175 -0.07 -11.46 -23.68
CA ILE A 175 0.59 -12.67 -23.18
C ILE A 175 1.36 -13.34 -24.31
N GLU A 176 0.76 -13.48 -25.50
CA GLU A 176 1.43 -14.05 -26.67
C GLU A 176 2.71 -13.27 -27.01
N LYS A 177 2.64 -11.93 -27.06
CA LYS A 177 3.81 -11.10 -27.38
C LYS A 177 4.89 -11.14 -26.31
N LEU A 178 4.50 -11.08 -25.04
CA LEU A 178 5.45 -11.09 -23.91
C LEU A 178 6.14 -12.45 -23.75
N ALA A 179 5.44 -13.55 -24.02
CA ALA A 179 6.00 -14.90 -23.99
C ALA A 179 7.02 -15.15 -25.11
N ASN A 180 6.97 -14.38 -26.20
CA ASN A 180 7.83 -14.52 -27.37
C ASN A 180 8.83 -13.37 -27.55
N LEU A 181 9.18 -12.66 -26.48
CA LEU A 181 10.23 -11.63 -26.54
C LEU A 181 11.59 -12.28 -26.84
N PRO A 182 12.40 -11.69 -27.73
CA PRO A 182 13.77 -12.15 -27.94
C PRO A 182 14.59 -12.00 -26.64
N GLU A 183 15.49 -12.96 -26.40
CA GLU A 183 16.44 -12.95 -25.27
C GLU A 183 17.35 -11.72 -25.29
#